data_AF-A0AB39LYQ2-F1
#
_entry.id   AF-A0AB39LYQ2-F1
#
_cell.length_a   1.000
_cell.length_b   1.000
_cell.length_c   1.000
_cell.angle_alpha   90.00
_cell.angle_beta   90.00
_cell.angle_gamma   90.00
#
_symmetry.space_group_name_H-M   'P 1'
#
loop_
_entity.id
_entity.type
_entity.pdbx_description
1 polymer ?
#
loop_
_entity_poly.entity_id
_entity_poly.type
_entity_poly.pdbx_seq_one_letter_code
_entity_poly.pdbx_strand_id
1 'polypeptide(L)'
;MRVEGELYKCWNSVGNRLEEIGNIRDYQNTNGRLRKWLKYTPFTNDECRSCIALPVCMGGCAHHAMSSNNYENRCGTFRHTYQEQVSAYVQSATSHSGSGFLIPPGELSRRIDTR
;
A
#
# COMPACT_ATOMS: atom_id res chain seq x y z
N MET A 1 7.72 5.86 -16.75
CA MET A 1 8.11 5.71 -18.17
C MET A 1 8.95 6.92 -18.54
N ARG A 2 10.03 6.74 -19.31
CA ARG A 2 10.88 7.85 -19.79
C ARG A 2 10.62 8.09 -21.29
N VAL A 3 11.19 9.17 -21.84
CA VAL A 3 10.98 9.66 -23.21
C VAL A 3 11.24 8.59 -24.28
N GLU A 4 12.23 7.73 -24.10
CA GLU A 4 12.58 6.67 -25.07
C GLU A 4 11.73 5.39 -24.89
N GLY A 5 10.72 5.42 -24.01
CA GLY A 5 9.77 4.34 -23.82
C GLY A 5 10.19 3.31 -22.78
N GLU A 6 11.26 3.53 -22.02
CA GLU A 6 11.70 2.59 -20.97
C GLU A 6 10.68 2.53 -19.83
N LEU A 7 10.36 1.31 -19.42
CA LEU A 7 9.38 1.00 -18.38
C LEU A 7 10.06 0.71 -17.05
N TYR A 8 9.47 1.24 -15.98
CA TYR A 8 9.92 1.10 -14.60
C TYR A 8 8.71 0.89 -13.71
N LYS A 9 8.87 0.19 -12.58
CA LYS A 9 7.78 -0.07 -11.63
C LYS A 9 7.62 0.97 -10.53
N CYS A 10 8.65 1.76 -10.26
CA CYS A 10 8.62 2.80 -9.24
C CYS A 10 9.19 4.11 -9.79
N TRP A 11 8.65 5.23 -9.30
CA TRP A 11 9.13 6.56 -9.62
C TRP A 11 10.61 6.75 -9.26
N ASN A 12 11.02 6.23 -8.10
CA ASN A 12 12.39 6.34 -7.59
C ASN A 12 13.42 5.56 -8.44
N SER A 13 12.96 4.71 -9.34
CA SER A 13 13.82 3.91 -10.22
C SER A 13 14.00 4.53 -11.60
N VAL A 14 13.24 5.56 -11.96
CA VAL A 14 13.28 6.17 -13.30
C VAL A 14 14.65 6.78 -13.54
N GLY A 15 15.30 6.39 -14.64
CA GLY A 15 16.65 6.83 -15.01
C GLY A 15 17.76 5.89 -14.58
N ASN A 16 17.48 4.93 -13.68
CA ASN A 16 18.42 3.85 -13.38
C ASN A 16 18.18 2.67 -14.33
N ARG A 17 19.02 2.53 -15.37
CA ARG A 17 18.90 1.43 -16.36
C ARG A 17 18.95 0.03 -15.73
N LEU A 18 19.52 -0.13 -14.53
CA LEU A 18 19.54 -1.41 -13.83
C LEU A 18 18.16 -1.81 -13.26
N GLU A 19 17.20 -0.88 -13.23
CA GLU A 19 15.83 -1.10 -12.78
C GLU A 19 14.80 -1.10 -13.92
N GLU A 20 15.25 -0.92 -15.16
CA GLU A 20 14.39 -1.00 -16.35
C GLU A 20 13.82 -2.42 -16.48
N ILE A 21 12.49 -2.52 -16.63
CA ILE A 21 11.77 -3.80 -16.75
C ILE A 21 11.39 -4.16 -18.19
N GLY A 22 11.56 -3.25 -19.15
CA GLY A 22 11.21 -3.43 -20.56
C GLY A 22 11.00 -2.09 -21.27
N ASN A 23 10.51 -2.14 -22.51
CA ASN A 23 10.22 -0.94 -23.31
C ASN A 23 8.77 -0.97 -23.83
N ILE A 24 8.11 0.17 -23.91
CA ILE A 24 6.72 0.28 -24.39
C ILE A 24 6.55 -0.17 -25.85
N ARG A 25 7.60 -0.04 -26.67
CA ARG A 25 7.61 -0.52 -28.06
C ARG A 25 7.56 -2.05 -28.15
N ASP A 26 7.96 -2.76 -27.09
CA ASP A 26 7.92 -4.22 -26.96
C ASP A 26 7.37 -4.60 -25.58
N TYR A 27 6.17 -4.11 -25.26
CA TYR A 27 5.59 -4.21 -23.92
C TYR A 27 5.32 -5.64 -23.43
N GLN A 28 5.21 -6.60 -24.37
CA GLN A 28 5.02 -8.02 -24.04
C GLN A 28 6.31 -8.66 -23.54
N ASN A 29 7.46 -8.11 -23.93
CA ASN A 29 8.77 -8.63 -23.60
C ASN A 29 9.37 -7.88 -22.40
N THR A 30 8.86 -8.23 -21.21
CA THR A 30 9.44 -7.74 -19.95
C THR A 30 10.57 -8.65 -19.48
N ASN A 31 11.57 -8.08 -18.80
CA ASN A 31 12.71 -8.83 -18.31
C ASN A 31 12.51 -9.39 -16.88
N GLY A 32 13.47 -10.22 -16.44
CA GLY A 32 13.42 -10.88 -15.14
C GLY A 32 13.36 -9.96 -13.92
N ARG A 33 13.65 -8.66 -14.05
CA ARG A 33 13.57 -7.68 -12.96
C ARG A 33 12.12 -7.38 -12.58
N LEU A 34 11.15 -7.60 -13.46
CA LEU A 34 9.74 -7.50 -13.10
C LEU A 34 9.35 -8.50 -12.00
N ARG A 35 10.01 -9.66 -11.96
CA ARG A 35 9.68 -10.76 -11.06
C ARG A 35 9.73 -10.38 -9.57
N LYS A 36 10.66 -9.50 -9.15
CA LYS A 36 10.74 -9.08 -7.73
C LYS A 36 9.50 -8.30 -7.30
N TRP A 37 8.93 -7.50 -8.20
CA TRP A 37 7.70 -6.74 -7.96
C TRP A 37 6.48 -7.64 -7.88
N LEU A 38 6.38 -8.64 -8.76
CA LEU A 38 5.26 -9.59 -8.77
C LEU A 38 5.28 -10.54 -7.56
N LYS A 39 6.47 -10.83 -7.02
CA LYS A 39 6.65 -11.66 -5.84
C LYS A 39 6.49 -10.91 -4.52
N TYR A 40 6.49 -9.58 -4.55
CA TYR A 40 6.42 -8.80 -3.33
C TYR A 40 5.07 -9.01 -2.62
N THR A 41 5.13 -9.45 -1.37
CA THR A 41 3.96 -9.61 -0.51
C THR A 41 4.32 -9.28 0.93
N PRO A 42 3.53 -8.49 1.65
CA PRO A 42 3.77 -8.23 3.06
C PRO A 42 3.45 -9.43 3.95
N PHE A 43 2.68 -10.40 3.43
CA PHE A 43 2.21 -11.55 4.22
C PHE A 43 3.31 -12.57 4.53
N THR A 44 4.48 -12.46 3.91
CA THR A 44 5.65 -13.29 4.24
C THR A 44 6.53 -12.68 5.33
N ASN A 45 6.24 -11.46 5.78
CA ASN A 45 7.02 -10.75 6.80
C ASN A 45 6.27 -10.75 8.12
N ASP A 46 6.85 -11.33 9.17
CA ASP A 46 6.19 -11.47 10.47
C ASP A 46 5.89 -10.12 11.17
N GLU A 47 6.73 -9.10 10.95
CA GLU A 47 6.46 -7.74 11.44
C GLU A 47 5.23 -7.13 10.75
N CYS A 48 5.07 -7.37 9.45
CA CYS A 48 3.88 -6.93 8.73
C CYS A 48 2.64 -7.72 9.17
N ARG A 49 2.74 -9.05 9.35
CA ARG A 49 1.62 -9.90 9.79
C ARG A 49 1.07 -9.53 11.16
N SER A 50 1.93 -9.07 12.06
CA SER A 50 1.56 -8.59 13.40
C SER A 50 1.18 -7.10 13.43
N CYS A 51 1.35 -6.39 12.31
CA CYS A 51 1.06 -4.96 12.23
C CYS A 51 -0.44 -4.69 12.09
N ILE A 52 -1.02 -4.00 13.05
CA ILE A 52 -2.43 -3.56 13.02
C ILE A 52 -2.78 -2.69 11.80
N ALA A 53 -1.79 -1.96 11.25
CA ALA A 53 -1.99 -1.12 10.09
C ALA A 53 -1.96 -1.89 8.75
N LEU A 54 -1.63 -3.20 8.74
CA LEU A 54 -1.51 -3.99 7.51
C LEU A 54 -2.75 -3.94 6.59
N PRO A 55 -4.00 -4.01 7.08
CA PRO A 55 -5.18 -3.96 6.22
C PRO A 55 -5.30 -2.67 5.40
N VAL A 56 -4.69 -1.58 5.89
CA VAL A 56 -4.72 -0.26 5.22
C VAL A 56 -3.42 0.02 4.47
N CYS A 57 -2.27 -0.36 5.04
CA CYS A 57 -0.97 -0.02 4.47
C CYS A 57 -0.48 -1.01 3.40
N MET A 58 -0.99 -2.24 3.39
CA MET A 58 -0.62 -3.32 2.47
C MET A 58 0.90 -3.55 2.31
N GLY A 59 1.68 -3.30 3.39
CA GLY A 59 3.13 -3.46 3.38
C GLY A 59 3.93 -2.19 3.06
N GLY A 60 3.29 -1.04 2.90
CA GLY A 60 3.98 0.22 2.65
C GLY A 60 4.71 0.27 1.31
N CYS A 61 5.88 0.91 1.28
CA CYS A 61 6.65 1.12 0.05
C CYS A 61 7.42 -0.14 -0.35
N ALA A 62 6.92 -0.88 -1.34
CA ALA A 62 7.57 -2.07 -1.88
C ALA A 62 9.01 -1.79 -2.38
N HIS A 63 9.26 -0.61 -2.97
CA HIS A 63 10.60 -0.21 -3.41
C HIS A 63 11.61 -0.17 -2.24
N HIS A 64 11.20 0.40 -1.11
CA HIS A 64 12.03 0.46 0.10
C HIS A 64 12.18 -0.91 0.75
N ALA A 65 11.11 -1.71 0.79
CA ALA A 65 11.17 -3.07 1.32
C ALA A 65 12.13 -3.99 0.56
N MET A 66 12.34 -3.75 -0.74
CA MET A 66 13.29 -4.49 -1.57
C MET A 66 14.71 -3.92 -1.56
N SER A 67 14.96 -2.80 -0.87
CA SER A 67 16.25 -2.12 -0.79
C SER A 67 16.83 -2.23 0.61
N SER A 68 18.02 -2.83 0.75
CA SER A 68 18.71 -2.95 2.05
C SER A 68 18.88 -1.60 2.74
N ASN A 69 19.23 -0.57 1.98
CA ASN A 69 19.53 0.76 2.53
C ASN A 69 18.28 1.53 2.99
N ASN A 70 17.10 1.17 2.48
CA ASN A 70 15.86 1.87 2.77
C ASN A 70 14.83 1.00 3.51
N TYR A 71 15.23 -0.21 3.93
CA TYR A 71 14.32 -1.17 4.51
C TYR A 71 13.59 -0.62 5.74
N GLU A 72 14.27 0.14 6.60
CA GLU A 72 13.65 0.77 7.78
C GLU A 72 12.62 1.84 7.40
N ASN A 73 12.78 2.49 6.24
CA ASN A 73 11.88 3.53 5.73
C ASN A 73 10.75 2.94 4.86
N ARG A 74 10.50 1.63 4.91
CA ARG A 74 9.45 0.99 4.10
C ARG A 74 8.04 1.29 4.62
N CYS A 75 7.90 1.47 5.93
CA CYS A 75 6.62 1.84 6.53
C CYS A 75 6.36 3.34 6.34
N GLY A 76 5.18 3.69 5.84
CA GLY A 76 4.74 5.09 5.78
C GLY A 76 4.37 5.62 7.18
N THR A 77 4.31 6.94 7.31
CA THR A 77 3.94 7.64 8.55
C THR A 77 2.62 7.14 9.14
N PHE A 78 1.70 6.64 8.29
CA PHE A 78 0.46 6.00 8.71
C PHE A 78 0.65 4.95 9.81
N ARG A 79 1.72 4.15 9.78
CA ARG A 79 2.00 3.16 10.83
C ARG A 79 2.06 3.79 12.23
N HIS A 80 2.55 5.03 12.31
CA HIS A 80 2.73 5.76 13.57
C HIS A 80 1.51 6.59 13.94
N THR A 81 0.75 7.08 12.96
CA THR A 81 -0.35 8.04 13.19
C THR A 81 -1.74 7.45 13.01
N TYR A 82 -1.88 6.15 12.73
CA TYR A 82 -3.17 5.54 12.37
C TYR A 82 -4.24 5.75 13.45
N GLN A 83 -3.90 5.69 14.74
CA GLN A 83 -4.86 5.86 15.83
C GLN A 83 -5.47 7.26 15.84
N GLU A 84 -4.62 8.28 15.69
CA GLU A 84 -5.03 9.68 15.65
C GLU A 84 -5.88 9.95 14.40
N GLN A 85 -5.47 9.43 13.25
CA GLN A 85 -6.18 9.61 11.98
C GLN A 85 -7.56 8.95 11.98
N VAL A 86 -7.66 7.72 12.50
CA VAL A 86 -8.95 7.03 12.63
C VAL A 86 -9.85 7.76 13.60
N SER A 87 -9.33 8.21 14.73
CA SER A 87 -10.09 8.97 15.73
C SER A 87 -10.61 10.29 15.16
N ALA A 88 -9.77 11.03 14.44
CA ALA A 88 -10.15 12.27 13.77
C ALA A 88 -11.22 12.05 12.69
N TYR A 89 -11.11 10.96 11.92
CA TYR A 89 -12.12 10.58 10.93
C TYR A 89 -13.46 10.23 11.58
N VAL A 90 -13.46 9.45 12.66
CA VAL A 90 -14.70 9.13 13.39
C VAL A 90 -15.36 10.41 13.92
N GLN A 91 -14.59 11.33 14.48
CA GLN A 91 -15.11 12.62 14.96
C GLN A 91 -15.70 13.47 13.82
N SER A 92 -15.02 13.53 12.66
CA SER A 92 -15.52 14.28 11.50
C SER A 92 -16.77 13.64 10.86
N ALA A 93 -16.84 12.30 10.86
CA ALA A 93 -18.02 11.57 10.40
C ALA A 93 -19.22 11.76 11.32
N THR A 94 -19.02 11.82 12.64
CA THR A 94 -20.11 12.05 13.60
C THR A 94 -20.65 13.48 13.59
N SER A 95 -19.83 14.46 13.22
CA SER A 95 -20.23 15.88 13.12
C SER A 95 -21.02 16.22 11.85
N HIS A 96 -20.96 15.37 10.82
CA HIS A 96 -21.78 15.48 9.61
C HIS A 96 -22.97 14.51 9.67
N SER A 97 -23.88 14.75 10.63
CA SER A 97 -25.20 14.13 10.64
C SER A 97 -26.04 14.70 9.50
N GLY A 98 -25.91 14.14 8.30
CA GLY A 98 -26.70 14.55 7.14
C GLY A 98 -26.30 13.86 5.84
N SER A 99 -27.05 12.81 5.49
CA SER A 99 -27.13 12.14 4.18
C SER A 99 -25.96 11.25 3.73
N GLY A 100 -26.18 9.93 3.89
CA GLY A 100 -25.70 8.93 2.93
C GLY A 100 -24.66 7.93 3.44
N PHE A 101 -25.12 6.73 3.82
CA PHE A 101 -24.36 5.46 3.78
C PHE A 101 -23.36 5.12 4.91
N LEU A 102 -23.47 5.66 6.13
CA LEU A 102 -22.68 5.15 7.26
C LEU A 102 -23.57 4.38 8.24
N ILE A 103 -23.44 3.05 8.22
CA ILE A 103 -23.95 2.18 9.29
C ILE A 103 -23.18 2.55 10.57
N PRO A 104 -23.85 3.06 11.62
CA PRO A 104 -23.17 3.45 12.83
C PRO A 104 -22.49 2.22 13.48
N PRO A 105 -21.32 2.39 14.12
CA PRO A 105 -20.52 1.29 14.68
C PRO A 105 -21.24 0.42 15.74
N GLY A 106 -22.43 0.82 16.21
CA GLY A 106 -23.31 0.03 17.09
C GLY A 106 -24.38 -0.82 16.40
N GLU A 107 -24.57 -0.72 15.07
CA GLU A 107 -25.54 -1.52 14.32
C GLU A 107 -24.96 -2.84 13.79
N LEU A 108 -23.63 -2.98 13.71
CA LEU A 108 -22.98 -4.21 13.25
C LEU A 108 -23.12 -5.36 14.28
N SER A 109 -23.09 -5.03 15.58
CA SER A 109 -23.27 -6.01 16.66
C SER A 109 -24.70 -6.57 16.71
N ARG A 110 -25.72 -5.73 16.45
CA ARG A 110 -27.14 -6.16 16.52
C ARG A 110 -27.58 -7.08 15.38
N ARG A 111 -26.85 -7.11 14.26
CA ARG A 111 -27.17 -8.01 13.13
C ARG A 111 -26.48 -9.39 13.22
N ILE A 112 -25.51 -9.56 14.11
CA ILE A 112 -24.85 -10.85 14.31
C ILE A 112 -25.63 -11.72 15.31
N ASP A 113 -26.34 -11.09 16.27
CA ASP A 113 -27.05 -11.76 17.37
C ASP A 113 -28.52 -12.13 17.04
N THR A 114 -28.91 -12.12 15.77
CA THR A 114 -30.28 -12.47 15.32
C THR A 114 -30.32 -13.58 14.26
N ARG A 115 -29.34 -14.50 14.28
CA ARG A 115 -29.40 -15.77 13.55
C ARG A 115 -29.41 -16.96 14.48
#